data_AF-A0AA35TV11-F1
#
_entry.id   AF-A0AA35TV11-F1
#
_cell.length_a   1.000
_cell.length_b   1.000
_cell.length_c   1.000
_cell.angle_alpha   90.00
_cell.angle_beta   90.00
_cell.angle_gamma   90.00
#
_symmetry.space_group_name_H-M   'P 1'
#
loop_
_entity.id
_entity.type
_entity.pdbx_description
1 polymer ?
#
loop_
_entity_poly.entity_id
_entity_poly.type
_entity_poly.pdbx_seq_one_letter_code
_entity_poly.pdbx_strand_id
1 'polypeptide(L)'
;MCYVPRDSSSHQSSPLQSSMSSAIIGAPSLSANSETIWMGSQTGKLMIHPTSNEMAHKVMEVINFAGPITCIEYYKNQVFIAVEGNVYIFKR
;
A
#
# COMPACT_ATOMS: atom_id res chain seq x y z
N MET A 1 51.12 -31.61 19.44
CA MET A 1 49.72 -31.13 19.57
C MET A 1 49.32 -30.48 18.27
N CYS A 2 48.10 -30.75 17.81
CA CYS A 2 47.61 -30.55 16.43
C CYS A 2 46.97 -29.15 16.18
N TYR A 3 46.83 -28.80 14.89
CA TYR A 3 46.24 -27.59 14.22
C TYR A 3 44.88 -27.08 14.79
N VAL A 4 44.45 -25.80 14.63
CA VAL A 4 43.95 -25.04 13.43
C VAL A 4 43.87 -23.50 13.78
N PRO A 5 43.95 -22.54 12.82
CA PRO A 5 43.97 -21.09 13.10
C PRO A 5 42.59 -20.53 13.51
N ARG A 6 42.61 -19.44 14.30
CA ARG A 6 41.43 -18.72 14.76
C ARG A 6 41.01 -17.68 13.71
N ASP A 7 39.88 -17.92 13.05
CA ASP A 7 39.15 -16.89 12.31
C ASP A 7 38.77 -15.75 13.26
N SER A 8 39.24 -14.54 12.97
CA SER A 8 38.70 -13.30 13.55
C SER A 8 37.94 -12.55 12.46
N SER A 9 36.63 -12.74 12.52
CA SER A 9 35.57 -12.10 11.75
C SER A 9 35.62 -10.57 11.83
N SER A 10 35.72 -9.91 10.67
CA SER A 10 35.22 -8.53 10.48
C SER A 10 34.15 -8.57 9.39
N HIS A 11 32.93 -8.97 9.79
CA HIS A 11 31.75 -8.86 8.95
C HIS A 11 31.37 -7.38 8.81
N GLN A 12 31.75 -6.74 7.70
CA GLN A 12 31.03 -5.59 7.17
C GLN A 12 29.82 -6.12 6.41
N SER A 13 28.67 -6.17 7.07
CA SER A 13 27.40 -6.52 6.44
C SER A 13 26.85 -5.27 5.75
N SER A 14 27.03 -5.19 4.43
CA SER A 14 26.35 -4.23 3.57
C SER A 14 24.83 -4.37 3.70
N PRO A 15 24.05 -3.27 3.74
CA PRO A 15 22.61 -3.36 3.79
C PRO A 15 22.07 -3.91 2.45
N LEU A 16 21.35 -5.03 2.52
CA LEU A 16 20.52 -5.57 1.44
C LEU A 16 19.51 -4.50 1.04
N GLN A 17 19.78 -3.81 -0.06
CA GLN A 17 18.81 -2.98 -0.76
C GLN A 17 17.80 -3.96 -1.40
N SER A 18 16.75 -4.30 -0.66
CA SER A 18 15.61 -5.02 -1.23
C SER A 18 14.91 -4.09 -2.20
N SER A 19 15.16 -4.30 -3.49
CA SER A 19 14.43 -3.67 -4.58
C SER A 19 12.96 -4.12 -4.52
N MET A 20 12.13 -3.35 -3.82
CA MET A 20 10.69 -3.49 -3.82
C MET A 20 10.15 -2.91 -5.12
N SER A 21 10.17 -3.71 -6.19
CA SER A 21 9.38 -3.42 -7.39
C SER A 21 7.93 -3.76 -7.10
N SER A 22 7.20 -2.86 -6.44
CA SER A 22 5.74 -2.94 -6.37
C SER A 22 5.20 -2.59 -7.75
N ALA A 23 4.60 -3.59 -8.40
CA ALA A 23 3.94 -3.44 -9.68
C ALA A 23 2.90 -2.31 -9.61
N ILE A 24 3.11 -1.26 -10.42
CA ILE A 24 2.09 -0.27 -10.72
C ILE A 24 1.11 -0.96 -11.66
N ILE A 25 0.16 -1.69 -11.10
CA ILE A 25 -1.04 -2.07 -11.84
C ILE A 25 -1.86 -0.79 -11.93
N GLY A 26 -2.11 -0.33 -13.16
CA GLY A 26 -2.74 0.95 -13.47
C GLY A 26 -3.97 1.22 -12.62
N ALA A 27 -3.77 1.95 -11.52
CA ALA A 27 -4.84 2.57 -10.77
C ALA A 27 -5.27 3.80 -11.57
N PRO A 28 -6.57 4.02 -11.78
CA PRO A 28 -7.03 5.24 -12.43
C PRO A 28 -6.52 6.46 -11.66
N SER A 29 -6.03 7.43 -12.42
CA SER A 29 -5.55 8.71 -11.90
C SER A 29 -6.75 9.49 -11.36
N LEU A 30 -7.03 9.36 -10.07
CA LEU A 30 -7.91 10.29 -9.36
C LEU A 30 -7.28 11.69 -9.47
N SER A 31 -8.07 12.69 -9.88
CA SER A 31 -7.55 14.04 -10.05
C SER A 31 -7.07 14.60 -8.71
N ALA A 32 -5.82 15.04 -8.67
CA ALA A 32 -5.06 15.49 -7.49
C ALA A 32 -5.74 16.54 -6.58
N ASN A 33 -6.88 17.10 -7.01
CA ASN A 33 -7.61 18.18 -6.32
C ASN A 33 -8.99 17.74 -5.82
N SER A 34 -9.36 16.47 -5.97
CA SER A 34 -10.64 15.97 -5.47
C SER A 34 -10.44 15.46 -4.04
N GLU A 35 -11.08 16.13 -3.08
CA GLU A 35 -11.28 15.53 -1.77
C GLU A 35 -12.15 14.28 -1.92
N THR A 36 -11.62 13.14 -1.48
CA THR A 36 -12.26 11.83 -1.66
C THR A 36 -12.36 11.10 -0.33
N ILE A 37 -13.47 10.39 -0.12
CA ILE A 37 -13.67 9.45 0.98
C ILE A 37 -13.39 8.05 0.45
N TRP A 38 -12.53 7.31 1.15
CA TRP A 38 -12.21 5.92 0.84
C TRP A 38 -12.83 5.02 1.91
N MET A 39 -13.60 4.03 1.48
CA MET A 39 -14.29 3.09 2.37
C MET A 39 -13.98 1.66 1.97
N GLY A 40 -13.44 0.88 2.90
CA GLY A 40 -13.17 -0.54 2.71
C GLY A 40 -14.24 -1.41 3.35
N SER A 41 -14.54 -2.55 2.73
CA SER A 41 -15.41 -3.59 3.30
C SER A 41 -14.64 -4.84 3.71
N GLN A 42 -15.25 -5.64 4.59
CA GLN A 42 -14.76 -6.97 4.95
C GLN A 42 -14.80 -7.98 3.79
N THR A 43 -15.52 -7.68 2.71
CA THR A 43 -15.55 -8.50 1.50
C THR A 43 -14.49 -8.08 0.48
N GLY A 44 -13.60 -7.16 0.84
CA GLY A 44 -12.53 -6.67 -0.05
C GLY A 44 -12.96 -5.61 -1.05
N LYS A 45 -14.12 -4.98 -0.87
CA LYS A 45 -14.58 -3.90 -1.74
C LYS A 45 -14.06 -2.56 -1.22
N LEU A 46 -13.25 -1.87 -2.01
CA LEU A 46 -12.84 -0.49 -1.77
C LEU A 46 -13.71 0.43 -2.62
N MET A 47 -14.39 1.38 -1.97
CA MET A 47 -15.27 2.35 -2.61
C MET A 47 -14.70 3.75 -2.41
N ILE A 48 -14.63 4.52 -3.49
CA ILE A 48 -14.08 5.88 -3.49
C ILE A 48 -15.20 6.83 -3.87
N HIS A 49 -15.46 7.81 -3.00
CA HIS A 49 -16.50 8.82 -3.18
C HIS A 49 -15.90 10.22 -3.23
N PRO A 50 -16.44 11.13 -4.04
CA PRO A 50 -16.11 12.54 -3.93
C PRO A 50 -16.74 13.11 -2.65
N THR A 51 -16.06 14.05 -1.98
CA THR A 51 -16.64 14.77 -0.83
C THR A 51 -17.58 15.91 -1.24
N SER A 52 -17.62 16.30 -2.51
CA SER A 52 -18.49 17.39 -2.95
C SER A 52 -19.95 17.05 -2.66
N ASN A 53 -20.64 17.94 -1.93
CA ASN A 53 -22.00 17.74 -1.41
C ASN A 53 -23.04 17.35 -2.47
N GLU A 54 -22.82 17.71 -3.74
CA GLU A 54 -23.73 17.38 -4.84
C GLU A 54 -23.54 15.96 -5.38
N MET A 55 -22.42 15.28 -5.06
CA MET A 55 -22.09 13.94 -5.57
C MET A 55 -21.72 12.91 -4.49
N ALA A 56 -21.89 13.21 -3.19
CA ALA A 56 -21.51 12.32 -2.09
C ALA A 56 -22.08 10.89 -2.21
N HIS A 57 -23.24 10.72 -2.86
CA HIS A 57 -23.86 9.41 -3.09
C HIS A 57 -23.36 8.66 -4.32
N LYS A 58 -22.58 9.29 -5.20
CA LYS A 58 -22.06 8.67 -6.41
C LYS A 58 -20.69 8.05 -6.13
N VAL A 59 -20.63 6.73 -6.19
CA VAL A 59 -19.35 6.01 -6.16
C VAL A 59 -18.57 6.40 -7.41
N MET A 60 -17.40 7.02 -7.24
CA MET A 60 -16.49 7.32 -8.35
C MET A 60 -15.81 6.04 -8.82
N GLU A 61 -15.42 5.18 -7.89
CA GLU A 61 -14.69 3.98 -8.21
C GLU A 61 -14.94 2.86 -7.21
N VAL A 62 -14.90 1.63 -7.73
CA VAL A 62 -14.92 0.39 -6.96
C VAL A 62 -13.72 -0.45 -7.35
N ILE A 63 -12.89 -0.79 -6.38
CA ILE A 63 -11.78 -1.73 -6.54
C ILE A 63 -12.11 -2.97 -5.70
N ASN A 64 -11.95 -4.16 -6.27
CA ASN A 64 -12.19 -5.42 -5.57
C ASN A 64 -10.87 -6.12 -5.30
N PHE A 65 -10.64 -6.46 -4.04
CA PHE A 65 -9.54 -7.30 -3.58
C PHE A 65 -10.06 -8.69 -3.21
N ALA A 66 -9.16 -9.67 -3.17
CA ALA A 66 -9.49 -11.05 -2.84
C ALA A 66 -9.78 -11.31 -1.35
N GLY A 67 -9.71 -10.28 -0.50
CA GLY A 67 -9.86 -10.42 0.95
C GLY A 67 -10.23 -9.12 1.67
N PRO A 68 -10.52 -9.16 2.98
CA PRO A 68 -10.98 -8.01 3.76
C PRO A 68 -9.98 -6.86 3.74
N ILE A 69 -10.50 -5.65 3.55
CA ILE A 69 -9.75 -4.44 3.83
C ILE A 69 -9.76 -4.24 5.35
N THR A 70 -8.57 -4.28 5.96
CA THR A 70 -8.42 -4.24 7.41
C THR A 70 -7.94 -2.88 7.92
N CYS A 71 -7.31 -2.08 7.06
CA CYS A 71 -6.83 -0.75 7.39
C CYS A 71 -6.80 0.16 6.16
N ILE A 72 -7.12 1.42 6.36
CA ILE A 72 -6.93 2.51 5.40
C ILE A 72 -6.21 3.63 6.14
N GLU A 73 -5.01 3.98 5.69
CA GLU A 73 -4.19 5.01 6.32
C GLU A 73 -3.75 6.06 5.29
N TYR A 74 -3.70 7.33 5.72
CA TYR A 74 -3.38 8.46 4.85
C TYR A 74 -2.05 9.07 5.25
N TYR A 75 -1.15 9.25 4.28
CA TYR A 75 0.09 9.98 4.50
C TYR A 75 0.46 10.80 3.26
N LYS A 76 0.45 12.14 3.41
CA LYS A 76 0.66 13.09 2.32
C LYS A 76 -0.32 12.82 1.16
N ASN A 77 0.17 12.65 -0.07
CA ASN A 77 -0.64 12.36 -1.25
C ASN A 77 -0.74 10.85 -1.53
N GLN A 78 -0.69 10.03 -0.48
CA GLN A 78 -0.75 8.58 -0.59
C GLN A 78 -1.81 8.01 0.36
N VAL A 79 -2.47 6.96 -0.11
CA VAL A 79 -3.41 6.15 0.66
C VAL A 79 -2.87 4.72 0.70
N PHE A 80 -2.77 4.18 1.91
CA PHE A 80 -2.28 2.83 2.19
C PHE A 80 -3.48 1.96 2.53
N ILE A 81 -3.66 0.86 1.81
CA ILE A 81 -4.76 -0.08 2.00
C ILE A 81 -4.18 -1.43 2.40
N ALA A 82 -4.46 -1.88 3.61
CA ALA A 82 -4.08 -3.21 4.07
C ALA A 82 -5.17 -4.22 3.72
N VAL A 83 -4.78 -5.30 3.04
CA VAL A 83 -5.66 -6.41 2.66
C VAL A 83 -4.95 -7.74 2.88
N GLU A 84 -5.46 -8.58 3.77
CA GLU A 84 -4.91 -9.93 4.07
C GLU A 84 -3.38 -10.00 4.17
N GLY A 85 -2.78 -9.08 4.94
CA GLY A 85 -1.33 -9.05 5.15
C GLY A 85 -0.53 -8.40 4.01
N ASN A 86 -1.18 -7.96 2.93
CA ASN A 86 -0.59 -7.15 1.87
C ASN A 86 -0.93 -5.67 2.09
N VAL A 87 -0.06 -4.78 1.58
CA VAL A 87 -0.30 -3.34 1.57
C VAL A 87 -0.26 -2.82 0.13
N TYR A 88 -1.34 -2.16 -0.27
CA TYR A 88 -1.47 -1.48 -1.55
C TYR A 88 -1.36 0.02 -1.35
N ILE A 89 -0.69 0.71 -2.28
CA ILE A 89 -0.42 2.14 -2.18
C ILE A 89 -1.03 2.85 -3.38
N PHE A 90 -1.89 3.82 -3.11
CA PHE A 90 -2.54 4.65 -4.11
C PHE A 90 -2.05 6.08 -4.01
N LYS A 91 -1.90 6.74 -5.16
CA LYS A 91 -1.65 8.18 -5.22
C LYS A 91 -3.00 8.92 -5.20
N ARG A 92 -3.08 9.98 -4.42
CA ARG A 92 -4.20 10.92 -4.40
C ARG A 92 -3.92 12.12 -5.28
#